data_AF-A0A2E4Y928-F1
#
_entry.id   AF-A0A2E4Y928-F1
#
_cell.length_a   1.000
_cell.length_b   1.000
_cell.length_c   1.000
_cell.angle_alpha   90.00
_cell.angle_beta   90.00
_cell.angle_gamma   90.00
#
_symmetry.space_group_name_H-M   'P 1'
#
loop_
_entity.id
_entity.type
_entity.pdbx_description
1 polymer ?
#
loop_
_entity_poly.entity_id
_entity_poly.type
_entity_poly.pdbx_seq_one_letter_code
_entity_poly.pdbx_strand_id
1 'polypeptide(L)'
;MTDRYERTEEDEYGPGYKQAKMFLQFSKIEDSQGNPKPLTSVLTDDNKRVRVTLEQARKMKALEQTIEKPYDKQKFADTIQYEKGLRAWLKSPVLDML
;
A
#
# COMPACT_ATOMS: atom_id res chain seq x y z
N MET A 1 -19.87 6.02 22.54
CA MET A 1 -19.24 4.70 22.68
C MET A 1 -18.74 4.34 21.29
N THR A 2 -17.51 4.70 20.95
CA THR A 2 -16.93 4.38 19.65
C THR A 2 -16.48 2.92 19.71
N ASP A 3 -17.25 2.04 19.08
CA ASP A 3 -16.73 0.73 18.68
C ASP A 3 -15.50 0.98 17.81
N ARG A 4 -14.32 0.87 18.41
CA ARG A 4 -13.09 0.73 17.65
C ARG A 4 -13.20 -0.65 17.02
N TYR A 5 -13.59 -0.71 15.74
CA TYR A 5 -13.44 -1.91 14.93
C TYR A 5 -12.00 -2.41 15.14
N GLU A 6 -11.85 -3.49 15.90
CA GLU A 6 -10.58 -4.20 15.99
C GLU A 6 -10.34 -4.80 14.62
N ARG A 7 -9.32 -4.31 13.90
CA ARG A 7 -8.89 -4.92 12.64
C ARG A 7 -8.42 -6.33 12.95
N THR A 8 -9.01 -7.30 12.26
CA THR A 8 -8.57 -8.69 12.37
C THR A 8 -7.23 -8.90 11.67
N GLU A 9 -6.55 -10.00 11.95
CA GLU A 9 -5.33 -10.37 11.21
C GLU A 9 -5.61 -10.52 9.71
N GLU A 10 -6.80 -10.99 9.31
CA GLU A 10 -7.22 -11.05 7.91
C GLU A 10 -7.41 -9.65 7.30
N ASP A 11 -7.86 -8.67 8.09
CA ASP A 11 -7.95 -7.29 7.64
C ASP A 11 -6.56 -6.69 7.40
N GLU A 12 -5.58 -7.00 8.26
CA GLU A 12 -4.23 -6.44 8.17
C GLU A 12 -3.33 -7.16 7.15
N TYR A 13 -3.33 -8.48 7.14
CA TYR A 13 -2.45 -9.28 6.29
C TYR A 13 -3.16 -9.80 5.05
N GLY A 14 -4.46 -10.06 5.07
CA GLY A 14 -5.15 -10.68 3.93
C GLY A 14 -4.72 -12.13 3.70
N PRO A 15 -5.53 -12.91 2.97
CA PRO A 15 -5.27 -14.33 2.79
C PRO A 15 -4.01 -14.54 1.95
N GLY A 16 -2.99 -15.17 2.56
CA GLY A 16 -1.77 -15.59 1.86
C GLY A 16 -0.65 -14.55 1.74
N TYR A 17 -0.83 -13.32 2.22
CA TYR A 17 0.29 -12.38 2.30
C TYR A 17 1.14 -12.62 3.55
N LYS A 18 2.44 -12.33 3.42
CA LYS A 18 3.43 -12.48 4.50
C LYS A 18 3.63 -11.20 5.29
N GLN A 19 3.37 -10.06 4.67
CA GLN A 19 3.42 -8.73 5.28
C GLN A 19 2.04 -8.10 5.24
N ALA A 20 1.85 -7.03 6.02
CA ALA A 20 0.61 -6.27 5.98
C ALA A 20 0.30 -5.84 4.53
N LYS A 21 -1.00 -5.78 4.18
CA LYS A 21 -1.46 -5.31 2.86
C LYS A 21 -0.78 -4.00 2.52
N MET A 22 -0.26 -3.91 1.29
CA MET A 22 0.52 -2.74 0.87
C MET A 22 -0.21 -1.40 1.08
N PHE A 23 -1.52 -1.35 0.87
CA PHE A 23 -2.34 -0.14 1.10
C PHE A 23 -2.39 0.30 2.56
N LEU A 24 -2.36 -0.63 3.51
CA LEU A 24 -2.27 -0.28 4.93
C LEU A 24 -0.91 0.32 5.24
N GLN A 25 0.15 -0.17 4.61
CA GLN A 25 1.49 0.41 4.76
C GLN A 25 1.57 1.82 4.16
N PHE A 26 0.90 2.08 3.03
CA PHE A 26 0.76 3.43 2.48
C PHE A 26 0.00 4.37 3.42
N SER A 27 -1.11 3.93 4.02
CA SER A 27 -1.82 4.74 5.02
C SER A 27 -0.96 5.01 6.26
N LYS A 28 -0.19 4.03 6.74
CA LYS A 28 0.78 4.25 7.82
C LYS A 28 1.84 5.31 7.45
N ILE A 29 2.27 5.40 6.19
CA ILE A 29 3.15 6.48 5.71
C ILE A 29 2.43 7.83 5.84
N GLU A 30 1.20 7.96 5.35
CA GLU A 30 0.42 9.21 5.45
C GLU A 30 0.19 9.64 6.90
N ASP A 31 -0.23 8.71 7.76
CA ASP A 31 -0.51 8.97 9.18
C ASP A 31 0.77 9.39 9.94
N SER A 32 1.93 8.91 9.49
CA SER A 32 3.21 9.18 10.16
C SER A 32 3.79 10.58 9.90
N GLN A 33 3.21 11.37 8.99
CA GLN A 33 3.81 12.66 8.59
C GLN A 33 3.83 13.71 9.71
N GLY A 34 2.99 13.55 10.74
CA GLY A 34 3.02 14.38 11.95
C GLY A 34 4.08 13.96 12.99
N ASN A 35 4.79 12.85 12.77
CA ASN A 35 5.73 12.30 13.74
C ASN A 35 7.15 12.85 13.55
N PRO A 36 7.99 12.93 14.61
CA PRO A 36 9.38 13.36 14.50
C PRO A 36 10.25 12.53 13.54
N LYS A 37 9.83 11.29 13.29
CA LYS A 37 10.46 10.36 12.35
C LYS A 37 9.37 9.72 11.48
N PRO A 38 8.98 10.35 10.36
CA PRO A 38 7.95 9.81 9.49
C PRO A 38 8.44 8.52 8.82
N LEU A 39 7.51 7.62 8.54
CA LEU A 39 7.77 6.44 7.74
C LEU A 39 7.99 6.85 6.28
N THR A 40 8.98 6.25 5.63
CA THR A 40 9.36 6.55 4.25
C THR A 40 9.58 5.29 3.42
N SER A 41 9.17 4.14 3.95
CA SER A 41 9.35 2.85 3.31
C SER A 41 8.27 1.86 3.71
N VAL A 42 8.02 0.90 2.82
CA VAL A 42 7.15 -0.27 3.03
C VAL A 42 7.99 -1.55 3.00
N LEU A 43 7.44 -2.64 3.53
CA LEU A 43 8.02 -3.98 3.52
C LEU A 43 7.17 -4.92 2.67
N THR A 44 7.76 -5.50 1.63
CA THR A 44 7.09 -6.41 0.70
C THR A 44 7.17 -7.88 1.17
N ASP A 45 6.35 -8.74 0.58
CA ASP A 45 6.28 -10.17 0.93
C ASP A 45 7.56 -10.96 0.61
N ASP A 46 8.37 -10.46 -0.32
CA ASP A 46 9.73 -10.94 -0.61
C ASP A 46 10.80 -10.31 0.31
N ASN A 47 10.37 -9.74 1.45
CA ASN A 47 11.18 -9.16 2.52
C ASN A 47 12.08 -8.00 2.06
N LYS A 48 11.62 -7.21 1.09
CA LYS A 48 12.36 -6.04 0.59
C LYS A 48 11.77 -4.77 1.17
N ARG A 49 12.66 -3.89 1.64
CA ARG A 49 12.28 -2.53 2.03
C ARG A 49 12.33 -1.63 0.80
N VAL A 50 11.18 -1.10 0.41
CA VAL A 50 11.05 -0.19 -0.73
C VAL A 50 10.77 1.20 -0.21
N ARG A 51 11.62 2.18 -0.60
CA ARG A 51 11.40 3.59 -0.28
C ARG A 51 10.21 4.12 -1.09
N VAL A 52 9.29 4.78 -0.41
CA VAL A 52 8.06 5.34 -1.00
C VAL A 52 7.88 6.73 -0.42
N THR A 53 7.73 7.74 -1.28
CA THR A 53 7.44 9.10 -0.83
C THR A 53 5.98 9.22 -0.38
N LEU A 54 5.65 10.25 0.41
CA LEU A 54 4.27 10.54 0.77
C LEU A 54 3.38 10.71 -0.47
N GLU A 55 3.88 11.42 -1.48
CA GLU A 55 3.17 11.63 -2.75
C GLU A 55 2.89 10.30 -3.46
N GLN A 56 3.89 9.44 -3.58
CA GLN A 56 3.72 8.11 -4.18
C GLN A 56 2.71 7.27 -3.41
N ALA A 57 2.75 7.29 -2.07
CA ALA A 57 1.79 6.55 -1.25
C ALA A 57 0.34 7.02 -1.52
N ARG A 58 0.12 8.34 -1.59
CA ARG A 58 -1.19 8.94 -1.91
C ARG A 58 -1.66 8.57 -3.31
N LYS A 59 -0.77 8.70 -4.31
CA LYS A 59 -1.09 8.39 -5.71
C LYS A 59 -1.40 6.91 -5.92
N MET A 60 -0.67 6.00 -5.25
CA MET A 60 -0.94 4.57 -5.32
C MET A 60 -2.31 4.21 -4.72
N LYS A 61 -2.70 4.88 -3.63
CA LYS A 61 -4.05 4.74 -3.05
C LYS A 61 -5.13 5.32 -3.98
N ALA A 62 -4.90 6.49 -4.56
CA ALA A 62 -5.81 7.08 -5.54
C ALA A 62 -5.99 6.17 -6.75
N LEU A 63 -4.90 5.62 -7.29
CA LEU A 63 -4.92 4.66 -8.39
C LEU A 63 -5.79 3.44 -8.07
N GLU A 64 -5.63 2.84 -6.89
CA GLU A 64 -6.46 1.70 -6.46
C GLU A 64 -7.96 2.04 -6.45
N GLN A 65 -8.31 3.26 -6.03
CA GLN A 65 -9.69 3.74 -5.99
C GLN A 65 -10.28 3.91 -7.40
N THR A 66 -9.45 4.14 -8.42
CA THR A 66 -9.90 4.19 -9.82
C THR A 66 -10.19 2.80 -10.43
N ILE A 67 -9.74 1.71 -9.78
CA ILE A 67 -9.94 0.36 -10.30
C ILE A 67 -11.32 -0.15 -9.87
N GLU A 68 -12.27 -0.09 -10.81
CA GLU A 68 -13.67 -0.47 -10.55
C GLU A 68 -13.87 -2.00 -10.47
N LYS A 69 -13.17 -2.75 -11.32
CA LYS A 69 -13.35 -4.20 -11.41
C LYS A 69 -12.67 -4.90 -10.23
N PRO A 70 -13.40 -5.70 -9.42
CA PRO A 70 -12.82 -6.37 -8.24
C PRO A 70 -11.63 -7.25 -8.58
N TYR A 71 -11.69 -7.97 -9.70
CA TYR A 71 -10.60 -8.83 -10.17
C TYR A 71 -9.33 -8.03 -10.47
N ASP A 72 -9.45 -6.90 -11.17
CA ASP A 72 -8.30 -6.06 -11.51
C ASP A 72 -7.74 -5.39 -10.26
N LYS A 73 -8.60 -5.05 -9.29
CA LYS A 73 -8.20 -4.49 -8.00
C LYS A 73 -7.40 -5.49 -7.17
N GLN A 74 -7.87 -6.73 -7.09
CA GLN A 74 -7.13 -7.82 -6.42
C GLN A 74 -5.79 -8.07 -7.13
N LYS A 75 -5.79 -8.17 -8.46
CA LYS A 75 -4.56 -8.36 -9.24
C LYS A 75 -3.55 -7.23 -9.00
N PHE A 76 -4.02 -5.98 -8.91
CA PHE A 76 -3.17 -4.85 -8.56
C PHE A 76 -2.61 -4.98 -7.14
N ALA A 77 -3.46 -5.29 -6.16
CA ALA A 77 -3.07 -5.53 -4.76
C ALA A 77 -2.00 -6.63 -4.65
N ASP A 78 -2.23 -7.78 -5.27
CA ASP A 78 -1.30 -8.91 -5.30
C ASP A 78 0.04 -8.51 -5.94
N THR A 79 -0.02 -7.73 -7.04
CA THR A 79 1.17 -7.30 -7.78
C THR A 79 2.07 -6.40 -6.93
N ILE A 80 1.49 -5.42 -6.24
CA ILE A 80 2.25 -4.44 -5.46
C ILE A 80 2.73 -5.00 -4.12
N GLN A 81 2.25 -6.18 -3.71
CA GLN A 81 2.72 -6.85 -2.50
C GLN A 81 4.18 -7.33 -2.61
N TYR A 82 4.71 -7.45 -3.83
CA TYR A 82 6.10 -7.87 -4.12
C TYR A 82 6.94 -6.74 -4.69
N GLU A 83 8.26 -6.73 -4.41
CA GLU A 83 9.17 -5.64 -4.78
C GLU A 83 9.11 -5.29 -6.27
N LYS A 84 9.19 -6.30 -7.13
CA LYS A 84 9.25 -6.11 -8.58
C LYS A 84 8.01 -5.37 -9.10
N GLY A 85 6.82 -5.80 -8.66
CA GLY A 85 5.55 -5.21 -9.08
C GLY A 85 5.37 -3.80 -8.51
N LEU A 86 5.68 -3.61 -7.22
CA LEU A 86 5.64 -2.30 -6.58
C LEU A 86 6.54 -1.28 -7.29
N ARG A 87 7.80 -1.65 -7.55
CA ARG A 87 8.75 -0.74 -8.23
C ARG A 87 8.34 -0.40 -9.66
N ALA A 88 7.67 -1.31 -10.36
CA ALA A 88 7.15 -1.03 -11.70
C ALA A 88 6.06 0.03 -11.65
N TRP A 89 5.12 -0.07 -10.70
CA TRP A 89 4.07 0.93 -10.51
C TRP A 89 4.59 2.29 -10.03
N LEU A 90 5.53 2.30 -9.08
CA LEU A 90 6.13 3.54 -8.56
C LEU A 90 6.90 4.35 -9.62
N LYS A 91 7.26 3.73 -10.75
CA LYS A 91 7.93 4.35 -11.90
C LYS A 91 7.02 4.46 -13.13
N SER A 92 5.76 4.07 -12.99
CA SER A 92 4.82 4.05 -14.10
C SER A 92 4.40 5.46 -14.46
N PRO A 93 4.40 5.85 -15.76
CA PRO A 93 3.86 7.13 -16.19
C PRO A 93 2.40 7.34 -15.77
N VAL A 94 1.64 6.27 -15.56
CA VAL A 94 0.25 6.34 -15.05
C VAL A 94 0.20 7.00 -13.67
N LEU A 95 1.18 6.71 -12.80
CA LEU A 95 1.24 7.29 -11.47
C LEU A 95 1.57 8.79 -11.54
N ASP A 96 2.35 9.22 -12.51
CA ASP A 96 2.70 10.63 -12.71
C ASP A 96 1.51 11.47 -13.22
N MET A 97 0.49 10.82 -13.78
CA MET A 97 -0.73 11.47 -14.30
C MET A 97 -1.82 11.68 -13.24
N LEU A 98 -1.65 11.11 -12.04
CA LEU A 98 -2.54 11.29 -10.88
C LEU A 98 -2.05 12.44 -9.99
#